data_AF-A0A932VIB6-F1
#
_entry.id   AF-A0A932VIB6-F1
#
_cell.length_a   1.000
_cell.length_b   1.000
_cell.length_c   1.000
_cell.angle_alpha   90.00
_cell.angle_beta   90.00
_cell.angle_gamma   90.00
#
_symmetry.space_group_name_H-M   'P 1'
#
loop_
_entity.id
_entity.type
_entity.pdbx_description
1 polymer ?
#
loop_
_entity_poly.entity_id
_entity_poly.type
_entity_poly.pdbx_seq_one_letter_code
_entity_poly.pdbx_strand_id
1 'polypeptide(L)'
;MNTRLKRPAFLSPVTMRRALQARLLSVDARARLIRKVTVERLGGFEDRSHKLRYHLWLRMSDHTIKRVVIRGTIEVQDETRRQAYEIMKFLWLHGFDRGPFQIPRPITFFRRWKLLLYQEAPGKSALDFLARRHQTEKIMALSGQWLAELHRHSPRTIRLAYNHRGRQHYWRAVLGLLTKEYEPDFILLRRGIQRIKHFEDRLARGRGRVLVHHDFHPGNIILSGQTLRVIDFSESRLSHPLIDIASFMIQLEMLLGRHVPQSIIKRWQHSFFRAYQGRTRKRLSLQGSSAQEIFNLMRFRLAFQAFVGAYVAGQKDSFWRREILQSPLL
;
A
#
# COMPACT_ATOMS: atom_id res chain seq x y z
N MET A 1 4.60 -36.70 15.02
CA MET A 1 4.74 -35.73 16.13
C MET A 1 3.89 -34.52 15.84
N ASN A 2 2.79 -34.37 16.57
CA ASN A 2 1.76 -33.36 16.37
C ASN A 2 2.18 -32.06 17.09
N THR A 3 3.05 -31.26 16.47
CA THR A 3 3.36 -29.91 16.98
C THR A 3 2.14 -29.03 16.76
N ARG A 4 1.25 -28.95 17.76
CA ARG A 4 0.27 -27.86 17.84
C ARG A 4 1.04 -26.55 17.68
N LEU A 5 0.99 -25.94 16.49
CA LEU A 5 1.58 -24.64 16.22
C LEU A 5 1.05 -23.69 17.29
N LYS A 6 1.92 -23.30 18.24
CA LYS A 6 1.55 -22.36 19.30
C LYS A 6 1.02 -21.12 18.61
N ARG A 7 -0.23 -20.73 18.92
CA ARG A 7 -0.84 -19.51 18.38
C ARG A 7 0.16 -18.35 18.51
N PRO A 8 0.45 -17.63 17.42
CA PRO A 8 1.41 -16.54 17.45
C PRO A 8 1.10 -15.53 18.57
N ALA A 9 2.13 -15.06 19.26
CA ALA A 9 1.98 -14.23 20.46
C ALA A 9 1.22 -12.90 20.20
N PHE A 10 1.28 -12.37 18.98
CA PHE A 10 0.54 -11.17 18.56
C PHE A 10 -0.98 -11.38 18.39
N LEU A 11 -1.44 -12.64 18.40
CA LEU A 11 -2.85 -13.01 18.46
C LEU A 11 -3.35 -13.24 19.89
N SER A 12 -2.49 -13.16 20.91
CA SER A 12 -2.91 -13.25 22.31
C SER A 12 -3.36 -11.88 22.82
N PRO A 13 -4.63 -11.70 23.21
CA PRO A 13 -5.11 -10.44 23.78
C PRO A 13 -4.35 -10.02 25.04
N VAL A 14 -3.96 -10.98 25.88
CA VAL A 14 -3.20 -10.72 27.13
C VAL A 14 -1.81 -10.20 26.79
N THR A 15 -1.11 -10.86 25.86
CA THR A 15 0.22 -10.43 25.41
C THR A 15 0.17 -9.04 24.78
N MET A 16 -0.81 -8.80 23.90
CA MET A 16 -0.95 -7.52 23.23
C MET A 16 -1.39 -6.41 24.15
N ARG A 17 -2.23 -6.68 25.16
CA ARG A 17 -2.55 -5.70 26.22
C ARG A 17 -1.29 -5.24 26.95
N ARG A 18 -0.44 -6.18 27.39
CA ARG A 18 0.83 -5.84 28.07
C ARG A 18 1.76 -5.02 27.17
N ALA A 19 1.93 -5.46 25.91
CA ALA A 19 2.80 -4.77 24.96
C ALA A 19 2.30 -3.36 24.60
N LEU A 20 0.99 -3.19 24.41
CA LEU A 20 0.37 -1.90 24.11
C LEU A 20 0.30 -0.98 25.34
N GLN A 21 0.18 -1.53 26.55
CA GLN A 21 0.23 -0.76 27.78
C GLN A 21 1.57 -0.04 27.92
N ALA A 22 2.67 -0.70 27.55
CA ALA A 22 4.01 -0.09 27.50
C ALA A 22 4.16 1.00 26.40
N ARG A 23 3.17 1.14 25.52
CA ARG A 23 3.10 2.13 24.43
C ARG A 23 1.85 3.01 24.53
N LEU A 24 1.28 3.14 25.73
CA LEU A 24 -0.04 3.75 25.93
C LEU A 24 -0.13 5.17 25.39
N LEU A 25 0.89 6.00 25.60
CA LEU A 25 0.92 7.38 25.12
C LEU A 25 0.86 7.48 23.58
N SER A 26 1.41 6.48 22.88
CA SER A 26 1.30 6.39 21.43
C SER A 26 -0.11 6.01 20.98
N VAL A 27 -0.84 5.24 21.80
CA VAL A 27 -2.24 4.86 21.57
C VAL A 27 -3.17 6.05 21.78
N ASP A 28 -3.09 6.67 22.97
CA ASP A 28 -3.83 7.87 23.32
C ASP A 28 -3.11 8.58 24.48
N ALA A 29 -2.80 9.87 24.30
CA ALA A 29 -2.04 10.64 25.28
C ALA A 29 -2.81 10.88 26.60
N ARG A 30 -4.14 10.74 26.60
CA ARG A 30 -5.01 10.95 27.77
C ARG A 30 -5.46 9.63 28.42
N ALA A 31 -5.00 8.49 27.92
CA ALA A 31 -5.36 7.20 28.51
C ALA A 31 -4.46 6.91 29.73
N ARG A 32 -5.07 6.40 30.81
CA ARG A 32 -4.36 5.93 32.00
C ARG A 32 -3.99 4.45 31.92
N LEU A 33 -4.87 3.62 31.36
CA LEU A 33 -4.60 2.19 31.14
C LEU A 33 -5.50 1.56 30.07
N ILE A 34 -5.06 0.41 29.54
CA ILE A 34 -5.83 -0.44 28.63
C ILE A 34 -6.55 -1.52 29.47
N ARG A 35 -7.86 -1.40 29.60
CA ARG A 35 -8.70 -2.35 30.36
C ARG A 35 -8.77 -3.69 29.66
N LYS A 36 -9.06 -3.66 28.36
CA LYS A 36 -9.34 -4.83 27.53
C LYS A 36 -8.73 -4.65 26.14
N VAL A 37 -8.28 -5.77 25.57
CA VAL A 37 -7.92 -5.90 24.16
C VAL A 37 -8.68 -7.09 23.60
N THR A 38 -9.18 -6.99 22.38
CA THR A 38 -9.53 -8.14 21.54
C THR A 38 -8.78 -8.00 20.22
N VAL A 39 -8.58 -9.13 19.53
CA VAL A 39 -7.90 -9.18 18.23
C VAL A 39 -8.67 -10.09 17.30
N GLU A 40 -8.82 -9.64 16.06
CA GLU A 40 -9.36 -10.41 14.96
C GLU A 40 -8.32 -10.48 13.83
N ARG A 41 -8.26 -11.64 13.17
CA ARG A 41 -7.48 -11.82 11.94
C ARG A 41 -8.39 -11.55 10.76
N LEU A 42 -7.97 -10.62 9.93
CA LEU A 42 -8.70 -10.17 8.74
C LEU A 42 -8.23 -10.85 7.46
N GLY A 43 -7.04 -11.45 7.49
CA GLY A 43 -6.46 -12.15 6.34
C GLY A 43 -4.94 -12.24 6.41
N GLY A 44 -4.33 -12.42 5.24
CA GLY A 44 -2.90 -12.70 5.07
C GLY A 44 -2.60 -14.20 4.98
N PHE A 45 -1.41 -14.55 4.49
CA PHE A 45 -0.98 -15.92 4.31
C PHE A 45 -0.44 -16.49 5.62
N GLU A 46 -0.94 -17.65 6.06
CA GLU A 46 -0.77 -18.19 7.43
C GLU A 46 0.65 -18.10 8.01
N ASP A 47 1.67 -18.31 7.20
CA ASP A 47 3.06 -18.33 7.66
C ASP A 47 3.89 -17.12 7.17
N ARG A 48 3.31 -16.22 6.38
CA ARG A 48 4.06 -15.13 5.71
C ARG A 48 3.57 -13.74 6.06
N SER A 49 2.26 -13.54 6.17
CA SER A 49 1.69 -12.23 6.44
C SER A 49 0.39 -12.30 7.23
N HIS A 50 0.15 -11.29 8.06
CA HIS A 50 -1.10 -11.17 8.82
C HIS A 50 -1.64 -9.76 8.72
N LYS A 51 -2.95 -9.66 8.45
CA LYS A 51 -3.73 -8.43 8.60
C LYS A 51 -4.63 -8.60 9.83
N LEU A 52 -4.50 -7.70 10.79
CA LEU A 52 -5.12 -7.79 12.10
C LEU A 52 -5.93 -6.53 12.40
N ARG A 53 -6.99 -6.66 13.20
CA ARG A 53 -7.66 -5.54 13.86
C ARG A 53 -7.71 -5.80 15.36
N TYR A 54 -7.34 -4.78 16.12
CA TYR A 54 -7.38 -4.78 17.58
C TYR A 54 -8.46 -3.81 18.05
N HIS A 55 -9.31 -4.25 18.98
CA HIS A 55 -10.20 -3.36 19.71
C HIS A 55 -9.66 -3.17 21.12
N LEU A 56 -9.49 -1.92 21.53
CA LEU A 56 -8.95 -1.52 22.81
C LEU A 56 -10.01 -0.74 23.56
N TRP A 57 -10.17 -1.04 24.85
CA TRP A 57 -10.98 -0.25 25.78
C TRP A 57 -10.03 0.44 26.74
N LEU A 58 -9.93 1.77 26.61
CA LEU A 58 -9.02 2.61 27.37
C LEU A 58 -9.78 3.26 28.51
N ARG A 59 -9.21 3.24 29.72
CA ARG A 59 -9.67 4.11 30.81
C ARG A 59 -8.94 5.44 30.69
N MET A 60 -9.71 6.50 30.52
CA MET A 60 -9.23 7.87 30.33
C MET A 60 -8.94 8.55 31.67
N SER A 61 -8.25 9.70 31.63
CA SER A 61 -7.94 10.49 32.83
C SER A 61 -9.18 10.99 33.58
N ASP A 62 -10.27 11.27 32.87
CA ASP A 62 -11.59 11.64 33.39
C ASP A 62 -12.44 10.43 33.83
N HIS A 63 -11.81 9.26 33.96
CA HIS A 63 -12.44 8.00 34.36
C HIS A 63 -13.43 7.40 33.32
N THR A 64 -13.66 8.05 32.19
CA THR A 64 -14.48 7.49 31.11
C THR A 64 -13.78 6.32 30.40
N ILE A 65 -14.58 5.49 29.71
CA ILE A 65 -14.06 4.41 28.87
C ILE A 65 -14.18 4.81 27.39
N LYS A 66 -13.04 4.84 26.70
CA LYS A 66 -12.97 5.10 25.26
C LYS A 66 -12.62 3.82 24.50
N ARG A 67 -13.39 3.49 23.47
CA ARG A 67 -13.04 2.42 22.52
C ARG A 67 -12.14 2.99 21.40
N VAL A 68 -11.04 2.31 21.13
CA VAL A 68 -10.12 2.62 20.02
C VAL A 68 -9.92 1.37 19.18
N VAL A 69 -9.83 1.54 17.86
CA VAL A 69 -9.56 0.46 16.91
C VAL A 69 -8.22 0.71 16.23
N ILE A 70 -7.36 -0.32 16.22
CA ILE A 70 -6.00 -0.28 15.67
C ILE A 70 -5.86 -1.40 14.65
N ARG A 71 -5.20 -1.13 13.54
CA ARG A 71 -4.82 -2.09 12.50
C ARG A 71 -3.42 -2.61 12.77
N GLY A 72 -3.21 -3.90 12.48
CA GLY A 72 -1.89 -4.52 12.50
C GLY A 72 -1.55 -5.16 11.17
N THR A 73 -0.32 -4.95 10.71
CA THR A 73 0.23 -5.66 9.54
C THR A 73 1.57 -6.29 9.86
N ILE A 74 1.74 -7.54 9.44
CA ILE A 74 2.96 -8.34 9.62
C ILE A 74 3.40 -8.85 8.25
N GLU A 75 4.70 -8.77 7.98
CA GLU A 75 5.37 -9.46 6.87
C GLU A 75 6.61 -10.16 7.43
N VAL A 76 6.66 -11.49 7.39
CA VAL A 76 7.67 -12.28 8.12
C VAL A 76 9.06 -12.16 7.50
N GLN A 77 9.16 -11.98 6.18
CA GLN A 77 10.43 -12.00 5.46
C GLN A 77 10.96 -10.60 5.08
N ASP A 78 10.23 -9.54 5.43
CA ASP A 78 10.50 -8.20 4.92
C ASP A 78 10.62 -7.15 6.04
N GLU A 79 11.45 -6.14 5.82
CA GLU A 79 11.61 -4.99 6.70
C GLU A 79 10.67 -3.82 6.32
N THR A 80 9.86 -3.98 5.27
CA THR A 80 8.91 -2.96 4.79
C THR A 80 7.97 -2.43 5.87
N ARG A 81 7.59 -3.23 6.87
CA ARG A 81 6.75 -2.77 7.99
C ARG A 81 7.46 -1.76 8.90
N ARG A 82 8.77 -1.88 9.08
CA ARG A 82 9.58 -0.90 9.81
C ARG A 82 9.68 0.40 9.02
N GLN A 83 10.01 0.30 7.73
CA GLN A 83 10.11 1.45 6.84
C GLN A 83 8.78 2.20 6.74
N ALA A 84 7.67 1.47 6.58
CA ALA A 84 6.32 2.06 6.60
C ALA A 84 6.05 2.81 7.91
N TYR A 85 6.43 2.26 9.06
CA TYR A 85 6.29 2.97 10.34
C TYR A 85 7.08 4.28 10.37
N GLU A 86 8.33 4.27 9.90
CA GLU A 86 9.20 5.46 9.87
C GLU A 86 8.63 6.52 8.91
N ILE A 87 8.15 6.12 7.72
CA ILE A 87 7.48 7.00 6.75
C ILE A 87 6.20 7.59 7.33
N MET A 88 5.34 6.75 7.92
CA MET A 88 4.09 7.22 8.54
C MET A 88 4.38 8.20 9.67
N LYS A 89 5.38 7.93 10.52
CA LYS A 89 5.77 8.86 11.60
C LYS A 89 6.24 10.19 11.02
N PHE A 90 7.05 10.16 9.97
CA PHE A 90 7.49 11.37 9.28
C PHE A 90 6.30 12.16 8.72
N LEU A 91 5.45 11.53 7.90
CA LEU A 91 4.30 12.20 7.29
C LEU A 91 3.34 12.79 8.35
N TRP A 92 3.08 12.05 9.43
CA TRP A 92 2.26 12.52 10.53
C TRP A 92 2.81 13.81 11.16
N LEU A 93 4.13 13.91 11.31
CA LEU A 93 4.78 15.12 11.84
C LEU A 93 4.89 16.26 10.81
N HIS A 94 4.60 15.99 9.53
CA HIS A 94 4.72 16.95 8.43
C HIS A 94 3.34 17.23 7.79
N GLY A 95 2.30 17.37 8.62
CA GLY A 95 1.01 17.91 8.21
C GLY A 95 -0.04 16.89 7.76
N PHE A 96 0.26 15.58 7.79
CA PHE A 96 -0.75 14.54 7.53
C PHE A 96 -1.50 14.08 8.79
N ASP A 97 -1.33 14.76 9.94
CA ASP A 97 -2.08 14.53 11.17
C ASP A 97 -3.45 15.22 11.20
N ARG A 98 -3.64 16.25 10.36
CA ARG A 98 -4.81 17.13 10.36
C ARG A 98 -5.19 17.58 8.95
N GLY A 99 -6.27 18.36 8.84
CA GLY A 99 -6.73 18.91 7.55
C GLY A 99 -7.40 17.87 6.65
N PRO A 100 -7.60 18.18 5.36
CA PRO A 100 -8.33 17.31 4.44
C PRO A 100 -7.51 16.10 3.96
N PHE A 101 -6.18 16.15 4.06
CA PHE A 101 -5.28 15.10 3.59
C PHE A 101 -4.50 14.51 4.75
N GLN A 102 -4.81 13.27 5.07
CA GLN A 102 -4.28 12.62 6.24
C GLN A 102 -3.72 11.24 5.92
N ILE A 103 -3.04 10.68 6.89
CA ILE A 103 -2.75 9.24 6.98
C ILE A 103 -3.33 8.73 8.30
N PRO A 104 -3.46 7.41 8.52
CA PRO A 104 -3.73 6.90 9.85
C PRO A 104 -2.59 7.20 10.82
N ARG A 105 -2.94 7.49 12.07
CA ARG A 105 -1.94 7.72 13.12
C ARG A 105 -1.05 6.47 13.30
N PRO A 106 0.26 6.56 13.09
CA PRO A 106 1.17 5.46 13.44
C PRO A 106 1.22 5.31 14.97
N ILE A 107 1.06 4.08 15.46
CA ILE A 107 1.09 3.78 16.89
C ILE A 107 2.47 3.29 17.31
N THR A 108 2.94 2.19 16.71
CA THR A 108 4.26 1.62 17.02
C THR A 108 4.65 0.55 15.99
N PHE A 109 5.95 0.24 15.94
CA PHE A 109 6.48 -0.96 15.30
C PHE A 109 7.12 -1.89 16.35
N PHE A 110 6.64 -3.12 16.47
CA PHE A 110 7.21 -4.13 17.35
C PHE A 110 8.20 -5.02 16.57
N ARG A 111 9.50 -4.74 16.72
CA ARG A 111 10.59 -5.48 16.04
C ARG A 111 10.49 -6.99 16.21
N ARG A 112 10.20 -7.47 17.43
CA ARG A 112 10.08 -8.90 17.75
C ARG A 112 9.07 -9.64 16.87
N TRP A 113 7.99 -8.96 16.46
CA TRP A 113 6.91 -9.55 15.68
C TRP A 113 6.86 -9.05 14.24
N LYS A 114 7.77 -8.13 13.85
CA LYS A 114 7.68 -7.38 12.59
C LYS A 114 6.29 -6.76 12.37
N LEU A 115 5.67 -6.32 13.47
CA LEU A 115 4.29 -5.86 13.50
C LEU A 115 4.25 -4.33 13.50
N LEU A 116 3.69 -3.77 12.43
CA LEU A 116 3.31 -2.36 12.36
C LEU A 116 1.89 -2.19 12.90
N LEU A 117 1.70 -1.25 13.82
CA LEU A 117 0.39 -0.85 14.34
C LEU A 117 0.09 0.62 14.00
N TYR A 118 -1.11 0.88 13.50
CA TYR A 118 -1.64 2.22 13.22
C TYR A 118 -3.14 2.29 13.51
N GLN A 119 -3.67 3.48 13.77
CA GLN A 119 -5.11 3.67 14.04
C GLN A 119 -5.95 3.22 12.82
N GLU A 120 -7.12 2.64 13.03
CA GLU A 120 -8.03 2.37 11.90
C GLU A 120 -8.52 3.69 11.28
N ALA A 121 -8.41 3.81 9.96
CA ALA A 121 -8.95 4.95 9.23
C ALA A 121 -10.49 4.85 9.19
N PRO A 122 -11.22 5.86 9.68
CA PRO A 122 -12.68 5.87 9.55
C PRO A 122 -13.06 6.16 8.09
N GLY A 123 -14.16 5.55 7.63
CA GLY A 123 -14.71 5.80 6.29
C GLY A 123 -14.84 4.54 5.44
N LYS A 124 -15.06 4.75 4.14
CA LYS A 124 -15.12 3.69 3.12
C LYS A 124 -14.00 3.89 2.10
N SER A 125 -13.62 2.83 1.39
CA SER A 125 -12.58 2.94 0.38
C SER A 125 -13.08 3.76 -0.82
N ALA A 126 -12.18 4.46 -1.51
CA ALA A 126 -12.50 5.14 -2.76
C ALA A 126 -13.02 4.14 -3.79
N LEU A 127 -12.50 2.90 -3.80
CA LEU A 127 -13.01 1.83 -4.65
C LEU A 127 -14.52 1.58 -4.43
N ASP A 128 -15.00 1.54 -3.19
CA ASP A 128 -16.42 1.32 -2.87
C ASP A 128 -17.33 2.42 -3.44
N PHE A 129 -16.85 3.66 -3.42
CA PHE A 129 -17.57 4.80 -3.98
C PHE A 129 -17.56 4.78 -5.51
N LEU A 130 -16.42 4.50 -6.12
CA LEU A 130 -16.25 4.47 -7.57
C LEU A 130 -17.02 3.31 -8.21
N ALA A 131 -17.05 2.14 -7.57
CA ALA A 131 -17.85 1.00 -8.01
C ALA A 131 -19.35 1.34 -8.08
N ARG A 132 -19.83 2.19 -7.16
CA ARG A 132 -21.21 2.72 -7.14
C ARG A 132 -21.39 4.02 -7.91
N ARG A 133 -20.35 4.50 -8.60
CA ARG A 133 -20.30 5.78 -9.33
C ARG A 133 -20.76 6.98 -8.49
N HIS A 134 -20.51 6.94 -7.18
CA HIS A 134 -20.90 7.99 -6.24
C HIS A 134 -19.71 8.89 -5.89
N GLN A 135 -19.90 10.21 -5.91
CA GLN A 135 -18.87 11.21 -5.58
C GLN A 135 -17.55 11.05 -6.37
N THR A 136 -17.62 10.54 -7.60
CA THR A 136 -16.43 10.14 -8.38
C THR A 136 -15.49 11.29 -8.68
N GLU A 137 -15.99 12.41 -9.18
CA GLU A 137 -15.17 13.61 -9.46
C GLU A 137 -14.50 14.16 -8.20
N LYS A 138 -15.24 14.21 -7.09
CA LYS A 138 -14.69 14.62 -5.79
C LYS A 138 -13.54 13.69 -5.36
N ILE A 139 -13.72 12.38 -5.50
CA ILE A 139 -12.69 11.39 -5.14
C ILE A 139 -11.47 11.52 -6.04
N MET A 140 -11.65 11.69 -7.34
CA MET A 140 -10.53 11.90 -8.28
C MET A 140 -9.75 13.16 -7.93
N ALA A 141 -10.47 14.27 -7.69
CA ALA A 141 -9.86 15.52 -7.29
C ALA A 141 -9.08 15.41 -5.98
N LEU A 142 -9.70 14.88 -4.92
CA LEU A 142 -9.04 14.71 -3.63
C LEU A 142 -7.85 13.74 -3.72
N SER A 143 -7.95 12.66 -4.49
CA SER A 143 -6.86 11.68 -4.67
C SER A 143 -5.66 12.32 -5.36
N GLY A 144 -5.89 13.10 -6.42
CA GLY A 144 -4.82 13.83 -7.13
C GLY A 144 -4.14 14.87 -6.24
N GLN A 145 -4.94 15.62 -5.48
CA GLN A 145 -4.43 16.63 -4.57
C GLN A 145 -3.66 16.03 -3.39
N TRP A 146 -4.14 14.93 -2.82
CA TRP A 146 -3.44 14.21 -1.75
C TRP A 146 -2.08 13.69 -2.25
N LEU A 147 -2.04 13.10 -3.45
CA LEU A 147 -0.80 12.57 -4.02
C LEU A 147 0.21 13.70 -4.33
N ALA A 148 -0.28 14.84 -4.81
CA ALA A 148 0.56 16.01 -5.01
C ALA A 148 1.17 16.50 -3.68
N GLU A 149 0.43 16.43 -2.57
CA GLU A 149 0.93 16.76 -1.24
C GLU A 149 2.02 15.77 -0.79
N LEU A 150 1.82 14.47 -1.00
CA LEU A 150 2.84 13.45 -0.72
C LEU A 150 4.13 13.75 -1.48
N HIS A 151 4.04 14.02 -2.78
CA HIS A 151 5.18 14.25 -3.66
C HIS A 151 5.96 15.55 -3.36
N ARG A 152 5.43 16.45 -2.53
CA ARG A 152 6.19 17.61 -2.00
C ARG A 152 7.24 17.19 -0.98
N HIS A 153 7.12 16.00 -0.41
CA HIS A 153 8.00 15.51 0.63
C HIS A 153 9.15 14.67 0.05
N SER A 154 10.34 14.89 0.59
CA SER A 154 11.53 14.08 0.32
C SER A 154 12.31 13.94 1.62
N PRO A 155 11.96 12.96 2.48
CA PRO A 155 12.57 12.81 3.79
C PRO A 155 14.07 12.49 3.63
N ARG A 156 14.92 13.48 3.88
CA ARG A 156 16.38 13.33 3.84
C ARG A 156 16.92 12.54 5.04
N THR A 157 16.17 12.54 6.15
CA THR A 157 16.56 11.95 7.43
C THR A 157 16.15 10.49 7.60
N ILE A 158 15.31 9.96 6.70
CA ILE A 158 14.92 8.55 6.71
C ILE A 158 15.73 7.84 5.64
N ARG A 159 16.40 6.76 6.02
CA ARG A 159 17.08 5.91 5.03
C ARG A 159 16.06 5.10 4.26
N LEU A 160 15.44 5.73 3.26
CA LEU A 160 14.55 5.09 2.29
C LEU A 160 15.37 4.33 1.24
N ALA A 161 16.18 3.37 1.72
CA ALA A 161 16.89 2.47 0.83
C ALA A 161 15.86 1.51 0.22
N TYR A 162 15.94 1.35 -1.10
CA TYR A 162 15.19 0.31 -1.77
C TYR A 162 15.65 -1.06 -1.26
N ASN A 163 14.73 -1.88 -0.72
CA ASN A 163 15.05 -3.19 -0.16
C ASN A 163 15.33 -4.21 -1.28
N HIS A 164 16.49 -4.08 -1.94
CA HIS A 164 16.90 -4.97 -3.02
C HIS A 164 16.89 -6.45 -2.57
N ARG A 165 17.31 -6.75 -1.34
CA ARG A 165 17.43 -8.12 -0.84
C ARG A 165 16.06 -8.76 -0.61
N GLY A 166 15.16 -8.08 0.10
CA GLY A 166 13.79 -8.57 0.33
C GLY A 166 13.05 -8.77 -0.99
N ARG A 167 13.22 -7.83 -1.93
CA ARG A 167 12.60 -7.93 -3.25
C ARG A 167 13.17 -9.05 -4.12
N GLN A 168 14.49 -9.28 -4.09
CA GLN A 168 15.07 -10.43 -4.77
C GLN A 168 14.51 -11.75 -4.22
N HIS A 169 14.34 -11.84 -2.90
CA HIS A 169 13.72 -13.01 -2.28
C HIS A 169 12.27 -13.20 -2.75
N TYR A 170 11.47 -12.12 -2.77
CA TYR A 170 10.11 -12.15 -3.31
C TYR A 170 10.07 -12.65 -4.75
N TRP A 171 10.87 -12.08 -5.66
CA TRP A 171 10.89 -12.51 -7.06
C TRP A 171 11.38 -13.94 -7.25
N ARG A 172 12.34 -14.41 -6.46
CA ARG A 172 12.76 -15.82 -6.46
C ARG A 172 11.64 -16.74 -6.00
N ALA A 173 10.92 -16.38 -4.95
CA ALA A 173 9.79 -17.15 -4.47
C ALA A 173 8.67 -17.20 -5.51
N VAL A 174 8.37 -16.08 -6.16
CA VAL A 174 7.39 -16.01 -7.26
C VAL A 174 7.82 -16.89 -8.43
N LEU A 175 9.07 -16.78 -8.89
CA LEU A 175 9.58 -17.64 -9.97
C LEU A 175 9.51 -19.12 -9.59
N GLY A 176 9.87 -19.48 -8.36
CA GLY A 176 9.78 -20.87 -7.88
C GLY A 176 8.36 -21.44 -7.83
N LEU A 177 7.32 -20.59 -7.79
CA LEU A 177 5.93 -21.02 -7.93
C LEU A 177 5.55 -21.32 -9.39
N LEU A 178 6.23 -20.70 -10.36
CA LEU A 178 5.86 -20.75 -11.79
C LEU A 178 6.62 -21.82 -12.59
N THR A 179 7.62 -22.50 -12.00
CA THR A 179 8.64 -23.31 -12.71
C THR A 179 8.20 -24.67 -13.25
N LYS A 180 7.04 -25.23 -12.86
CA LYS A 180 6.72 -26.64 -13.19
C LYS A 180 5.77 -26.88 -14.36
N GLU A 181 5.09 -25.84 -14.87
CA GLU A 181 3.93 -26.07 -15.75
C GLU A 181 3.91 -25.16 -17.00
N TYR A 182 4.78 -24.15 -17.10
CA TYR A 182 4.76 -23.15 -18.17
C TYR A 182 6.17 -22.76 -18.65
N GLU A 183 6.92 -23.71 -19.22
CA GLU A 183 8.34 -23.51 -19.56
C GLU A 183 8.63 -22.35 -20.54
N PRO A 184 7.87 -22.13 -21.64
CA PRO A 184 8.10 -20.99 -22.54
C PRO A 184 7.74 -19.64 -21.92
N ASP A 185 6.59 -19.56 -21.24
CA ASP A 185 6.18 -18.33 -20.54
C ASP A 185 7.15 -18.01 -19.40
N PHE A 186 7.68 -19.03 -18.72
CA PHE A 186 8.62 -18.84 -17.61
C PHE A 186 9.85 -18.04 -18.02
N ILE A 187 10.40 -18.30 -19.22
CA ILE A 187 11.52 -17.53 -19.77
C ILE A 187 11.12 -16.07 -19.98
N LEU A 188 9.95 -15.83 -20.58
CA LEU A 188 9.42 -14.48 -20.82
C LEU A 188 9.17 -13.73 -19.50
N LEU A 189 8.50 -14.37 -18.53
CA LEU A 189 8.23 -13.83 -17.21
C LEU A 189 9.52 -13.49 -16.45
N ARG A 190 10.52 -14.38 -16.52
CA ARG A 190 11.84 -14.12 -15.92
C ARG A 190 12.53 -12.91 -16.55
N ARG A 191 12.48 -12.76 -17.88
CA ARG A 191 12.99 -11.56 -18.58
C ARG A 191 12.24 -10.30 -18.14
N GLY A 192 10.91 -10.36 -18.06
CA GLY A 192 10.08 -9.25 -17.58
C GLY A 192 10.43 -8.82 -16.15
N ILE A 193 10.61 -9.76 -15.22
CA ILE A 193 11.07 -9.48 -13.85
C ILE A 193 12.45 -8.81 -13.85
N GLN A 194 13.38 -9.28 -14.69
CA GLN A 194 14.70 -8.65 -14.82
C GLN A 194 14.59 -7.21 -15.34
N ARG A 195 13.71 -6.94 -16.31
CA ARG A 195 13.44 -5.58 -16.80
C ARG A 195 12.84 -4.70 -15.70
N ILE A 196 11.85 -5.19 -14.94
CA ILE A 196 11.30 -4.47 -13.77
C ILE A 196 12.42 -4.11 -12.80
N LYS A 197 13.28 -5.08 -12.44
CA LYS A 197 14.38 -4.86 -11.49
C LYS A 197 15.32 -3.76 -11.97
N HIS A 198 15.81 -3.84 -13.21
CA HIS A 198 16.71 -2.83 -13.79
C HIS A 198 16.07 -1.44 -13.83
N PHE A 199 14.79 -1.39 -14.19
CA PHE A 199 14.04 -0.15 -14.21
C PHE A 199 13.89 0.48 -12.84
N GLU A 200 13.51 -0.29 -11.82
CA GLU A 200 13.38 0.22 -10.46
C GLU A 200 14.73 0.66 -9.88
N ASP A 201 15.82 -0.06 -10.19
CA ASP A 201 17.18 0.32 -9.81
C ASP A 201 17.62 1.62 -10.50
N ARG A 202 17.16 1.87 -11.74
CA ARG A 202 17.41 3.13 -12.47
C ARG A 202 16.61 4.27 -11.85
N LEU A 203 15.33 4.08 -11.59
CA LEU A 203 14.48 5.09 -10.94
C LEU A 203 14.98 5.43 -9.53
N ALA A 204 15.41 4.43 -8.77
CA ALA A 204 15.96 4.61 -7.44
C ALA A 204 17.25 5.45 -7.44
N ARG A 205 17.99 5.51 -8.56
CA ARG A 205 19.20 6.34 -8.73
C ARG A 205 18.97 7.65 -9.48
N GLY A 206 17.77 7.86 -10.02
CA GLY A 206 17.44 9.03 -10.82
C GLY A 206 17.47 10.35 -10.04
N ARG A 207 17.59 11.46 -10.78
CA ARG A 207 17.40 12.82 -10.23
C ARG A 207 15.90 13.13 -10.11
N GLY A 208 15.55 14.08 -9.24
CA GLY A 208 14.16 14.54 -9.07
C GLY A 208 13.22 13.51 -8.43
N ARG A 209 13.76 12.59 -7.62
CA ARG A 209 12.98 11.64 -6.84
C ARG A 209 12.19 12.34 -5.74
N VAL A 210 10.98 11.86 -5.52
CA VAL A 210 10.09 12.28 -4.43
C VAL A 210 9.69 11.07 -3.61
N LEU A 211 9.15 11.28 -2.40
CA LEU A 211 8.47 10.21 -1.69
C LEU A 211 7.24 9.78 -2.48
N VAL A 212 7.25 8.54 -2.96
CA VAL A 212 6.11 7.90 -3.60
C VAL A 212 5.49 6.88 -2.65
N HIS A 213 4.18 6.68 -2.75
CA HIS A 213 3.45 5.63 -2.05
C HIS A 213 3.82 4.24 -2.60
N HIS A 214 3.97 4.15 -3.94
CA HIS A 214 4.34 2.97 -4.72
C HIS A 214 3.30 1.84 -4.80
N ASP A 215 2.14 2.07 -4.21
CA ASP A 215 0.93 1.24 -4.28
C ASP A 215 -0.33 2.11 -4.13
N PHE A 216 -0.30 3.27 -4.81
CA PHE A 216 -1.37 4.25 -4.72
C PHE A 216 -2.53 3.86 -5.64
N HIS A 217 -3.61 3.32 -5.06
CA HIS A 217 -4.79 2.89 -5.80
C HIS A 217 -6.08 3.11 -4.98
N PRO A 218 -7.27 3.09 -5.61
CA PRO A 218 -8.53 3.39 -4.93
C PRO A 218 -8.86 2.53 -3.69
N GLY A 219 -8.29 1.32 -3.59
CA GLY A 219 -8.48 0.45 -2.42
C GLY A 219 -7.72 0.91 -1.18
N ASN A 220 -6.61 1.64 -1.38
CA ASN A 220 -5.77 2.19 -0.29
C ASN A 220 -6.16 3.62 0.10
N ILE A 221 -7.23 4.16 -0.49
CA ILE A 221 -7.72 5.51 -0.21
C ILE A 221 -9.02 5.38 0.56
N ILE A 222 -9.10 5.97 1.74
CA ILE A 222 -10.27 5.94 2.62
C ILE A 222 -10.85 7.35 2.74
N LEU A 223 -12.14 7.49 2.44
CA LEU A 223 -12.86 8.76 2.53
C LEU A 223 -13.84 8.74 3.69
N SER A 224 -13.79 9.78 4.53
CA SER A 224 -14.76 10.06 5.58
C SER A 224 -15.10 11.56 5.56
N GLY A 225 -16.32 11.87 5.13
CA GLY A 225 -16.77 13.25 4.93
C GLY A 225 -15.95 13.98 3.85
N GLN A 226 -15.13 14.94 4.28
CA GLN A 226 -14.19 15.68 3.41
C GLN A 226 -12.73 15.28 3.63
N THR A 227 -12.45 14.36 4.55
CA THR A 227 -11.08 13.92 4.84
C THR A 227 -10.74 12.66 4.06
N LEU A 228 -9.67 12.73 3.29
CA LEU A 228 -9.08 11.61 2.57
C LEU A 228 -7.85 11.11 3.35
N ARG A 229 -7.85 9.81 3.65
CA ARG A 229 -6.75 9.10 4.31
C ARG A 229 -6.18 8.04 3.40
N VAL A 230 -4.87 7.97 3.28
CA VAL A 230 -4.21 6.89 2.54
C VAL A 230 -3.56 5.92 3.50
N ILE A 231 -3.66 4.62 3.20
CA ILE A 231 -3.14 3.53 4.01
C ILE A 231 -2.15 2.69 3.21
N ASP A 232 -1.42 1.81 3.91
CA ASP A 232 -0.50 0.81 3.32
C ASP A 232 0.79 1.36 2.67
N PHE A 233 1.60 2.03 3.50
CA PHE A 233 2.90 2.59 3.09
C PHE A 233 4.04 1.57 2.99
N SER A 234 3.79 0.25 2.87
CA SER A 234 4.88 -0.74 2.85
C SER A 234 5.78 -0.66 1.64
N GLU A 235 5.26 -0.24 0.50
CA GLU A 235 6.05 -0.12 -0.74
C GLU A 235 6.68 1.27 -0.91
N SER A 236 6.39 2.20 0.01
CA SER A 236 6.76 3.61 -0.12
C SER A 236 8.26 3.85 -0.04
N ARG A 237 8.76 4.70 -0.93
CA ARG A 237 10.20 4.94 -1.14
C ARG A 237 10.44 6.22 -1.93
N LEU A 238 11.71 6.58 -2.14
CA LEU A 238 12.07 7.63 -3.09
C LEU A 238 12.08 7.07 -4.52
N SER A 239 11.28 7.66 -5.42
CA SER A 239 11.22 7.25 -6.83
C SER A 239 10.72 8.40 -7.72
N HIS A 240 10.55 8.13 -9.01
CA HIS A 240 9.95 9.07 -9.94
C HIS A 240 8.45 9.23 -9.68
N PRO A 241 7.90 10.48 -9.63
CA PRO A 241 6.49 10.72 -9.27
C PRO A 241 5.47 10.07 -10.22
N LEU A 242 5.83 9.86 -11.49
CA LEU A 242 4.95 9.16 -12.44
C LEU A 242 4.63 7.72 -12.03
N ILE A 243 5.38 7.10 -11.11
CA ILE A 243 5.07 5.75 -10.64
C ILE A 243 3.70 5.68 -9.97
N ASP A 244 3.38 6.61 -9.08
CA ASP A 244 2.08 6.61 -8.41
C ASP A 244 0.95 7.02 -9.35
N ILE A 245 1.23 7.96 -10.27
CA ILE A 245 0.26 8.38 -11.28
C ILE A 245 -0.09 7.22 -12.21
N ALA A 246 0.91 6.52 -12.74
CA ALA A 246 0.72 5.36 -13.59
C ALA A 246 0.03 4.23 -12.81
N SER A 247 0.47 3.94 -11.58
CA SER A 247 -0.15 2.92 -10.73
C SER A 247 -1.64 3.18 -10.53
N PHE A 248 -2.01 4.41 -10.18
CA PHE A 248 -3.40 4.79 -9.93
C PHE A 248 -4.26 4.65 -11.19
N MET A 249 -3.78 5.18 -12.32
CA MET A 249 -4.51 5.14 -13.58
C MET A 249 -4.71 3.71 -14.08
N ILE A 250 -3.67 2.89 -14.04
CA ILE A 250 -3.74 1.50 -14.48
C ILE A 250 -4.62 0.69 -13.54
N GLN A 251 -4.48 0.84 -12.21
CA GLN A 251 -5.32 0.12 -11.27
C GLN A 251 -6.79 0.55 -11.33
N LEU A 252 -7.11 1.80 -11.70
CA LEU A 252 -8.49 2.20 -12.00
C LEU A 252 -9.07 1.37 -13.14
N GLU A 253 -8.33 1.17 -14.23
CA GLU A 253 -8.75 0.32 -15.34
C GLU A 253 -8.90 -1.14 -14.90
N MET A 254 -7.90 -1.68 -14.21
CA MET A 254 -7.88 -3.08 -13.81
C MET A 254 -9.01 -3.43 -12.83
N LEU A 255 -9.32 -2.54 -11.89
CA LEU A 255 -10.31 -2.77 -10.84
C LEU A 255 -11.74 -2.50 -11.29
N LEU A 256 -11.95 -1.57 -12.23
CA LEU A 256 -13.29 -1.09 -12.59
C LEU A 256 -13.66 -1.36 -14.06
N GLY A 257 -12.72 -1.69 -14.94
CA GLY A 257 -12.94 -1.83 -16.39
C GLY A 257 -13.96 -2.90 -16.78
N ARG A 258 -14.23 -3.87 -15.91
CA ARG A 258 -15.30 -4.88 -16.11
C ARG A 258 -16.71 -4.33 -15.90
N HIS A 259 -16.85 -3.21 -15.19
CA HIS A 259 -18.15 -2.67 -14.75
C HIS A 259 -18.36 -1.20 -15.14
N VAL A 260 -17.30 -0.54 -15.60
CA VAL A 260 -17.30 0.88 -15.94
C VAL A 260 -16.72 1.02 -17.35
N PRO A 261 -17.45 1.66 -18.30
CA PRO A 261 -16.95 1.89 -19.64
C PRO A 261 -15.63 2.65 -19.65
N GLN A 262 -14.73 2.27 -20.57
CA GLN A 262 -13.39 2.83 -20.65
C GLN A 262 -13.38 4.36 -20.86
N SER A 263 -14.36 4.91 -21.56
CA SER A 263 -14.51 6.37 -21.72
C SER A 263 -14.72 7.08 -20.39
N ILE A 264 -15.47 6.48 -19.45
CA ILE A 264 -15.69 7.02 -18.11
C ILE A 264 -14.40 6.94 -17.29
N ILE A 265 -13.70 5.80 -17.34
CA ILE A 265 -12.43 5.63 -16.63
C ILE A 265 -11.40 6.66 -17.11
N LYS A 266 -11.29 6.89 -18.43
CA LYS A 266 -10.43 7.93 -18.99
C LYS A 266 -10.76 9.33 -18.48
N ARG A 267 -12.06 9.68 -18.34
CA ARG A 267 -12.47 10.96 -17.74
C ARG A 267 -12.01 11.06 -16.27
N TRP A 268 -12.15 9.99 -15.49
CA TRP A 268 -11.68 9.96 -14.10
C TRP A 268 -10.16 10.09 -13.98
N GLN A 269 -9.41 9.37 -14.81
CA GLN A 269 -7.95 9.50 -14.89
C GLN A 269 -7.53 10.94 -15.23
N HIS A 270 -8.24 11.59 -16.16
CA HIS A 270 -7.99 12.98 -16.52
C HIS A 270 -8.29 13.93 -15.34
N SER A 271 -9.43 13.76 -14.67
CA SER A 271 -9.81 14.55 -13.48
C SER A 271 -8.78 14.42 -12.35
N PHE A 272 -8.35 13.19 -12.06
CA PHE A 272 -7.28 12.90 -11.11
C PHE A 272 -5.97 13.60 -11.46
N PHE A 273 -5.51 13.46 -12.71
CA PHE A 273 -4.25 14.03 -13.13
C PHE A 273 -4.26 15.56 -13.17
N ARG A 274 -5.37 16.15 -13.61
CA ARG A 274 -5.57 17.61 -13.58
C ARG A 274 -5.48 18.14 -12.16
N ALA A 275 -6.14 17.47 -11.21
CA ALA A 275 -6.12 17.86 -9.80
C ALA A 275 -4.72 17.71 -9.18
N TYR A 276 -3.98 16.66 -9.54
CA TYR A 276 -2.58 16.50 -9.17
C TYR A 276 -1.73 17.66 -9.71
N GLN A 277 -1.78 17.92 -11.03
CA GLN A 277 -0.98 18.97 -11.67
C GLN A 277 -1.27 20.35 -11.10
N GLY A 278 -2.53 20.65 -10.79
CA GLY A 278 -2.96 21.92 -10.20
C GLY A 278 -2.32 22.24 -8.85
N ARG A 279 -1.73 21.24 -8.16
CA ARG A 279 -1.01 21.43 -6.89
C ARG A 279 0.50 21.24 -6.98
N THR A 280 1.04 20.85 -8.12
CA THR A 280 2.48 20.66 -8.29
C THR A 280 3.11 21.84 -9.03
N ARG A 281 4.25 22.33 -8.53
CA ARG A 281 5.04 23.37 -9.23
C ARG A 281 5.66 22.86 -10.53
N LYS A 282 6.14 21.60 -10.53
CA LYS A 282 6.74 20.96 -11.70
C LYS A 282 5.67 20.24 -12.49
N ARG A 283 5.37 20.72 -13.71
CA ARG A 283 4.47 20.01 -14.62
C ARG A 283 5.11 18.69 -15.06
N LEU A 284 4.30 17.63 -15.08
CA LEU A 284 4.69 16.32 -15.59
C LEU A 284 4.03 16.10 -16.95
N SER A 285 4.76 15.61 -17.94
CA SER A 285 4.14 15.13 -19.17
C SER A 285 3.75 13.66 -19.01
N LEU A 286 2.54 13.31 -19.46
CA LEU A 286 2.15 11.91 -19.69
C LEU A 286 2.58 11.42 -21.09
N GLN A 287 3.04 12.34 -21.93
CA GLN A 287 3.53 12.06 -23.29
C GLN A 287 5.06 11.97 -23.31
N GLY A 288 5.59 11.27 -24.31
CA GLY A 288 7.02 11.08 -24.53
C GLY A 288 7.52 9.69 -24.09
N SER A 289 8.68 9.32 -24.61
CA SER A 289 9.24 7.97 -24.47
C SER A 289 9.45 7.56 -23.00
N SER A 290 9.98 8.45 -22.16
CA SER A 290 10.20 8.14 -20.74
C SER A 290 8.90 7.93 -19.96
N ALA A 291 7.85 8.70 -20.24
CA ALA A 291 6.56 8.53 -19.59
C ALA A 291 5.93 7.20 -20.03
N GLN A 292 5.95 6.91 -21.33
CA GLN A 292 5.42 5.66 -21.89
C GLN A 292 6.15 4.43 -21.33
N GLU A 293 7.48 4.51 -21.18
CA GLU A 293 8.28 3.45 -20.58
C GLU A 293 7.82 3.15 -19.13
N ILE A 294 7.61 4.19 -18.31
CA ILE A 294 7.12 4.06 -16.94
C ILE A 294 5.73 3.41 -16.92
N PHE A 295 4.81 3.85 -17.78
CA PHE A 295 3.46 3.28 -17.86
C PHE A 295 3.47 1.82 -18.28
N ASN A 296 4.26 1.46 -19.30
CA ASN A 296 4.39 0.08 -19.77
C ASN A 296 4.93 -0.82 -18.64
N LEU A 297 5.97 -0.38 -17.93
CA LEU A 297 6.58 -1.16 -16.84
C LEU A 297 5.65 -1.30 -15.65
N MET A 298 4.90 -0.26 -15.31
CA MET A 298 3.89 -0.34 -14.26
C MET A 298 2.74 -1.26 -14.64
N ARG A 299 2.27 -1.22 -15.90
CA ARG A 299 1.20 -2.12 -16.38
C ARG A 299 1.63 -3.56 -16.31
N PHE A 300 2.83 -3.87 -16.83
CA PHE A 300 3.38 -5.20 -16.77
C PHE A 300 3.57 -5.68 -15.31
N ARG A 301 4.12 -4.83 -14.43
CA ARG A 301 4.29 -5.17 -13.01
C ARG A 301 2.95 -5.50 -12.34
N LEU A 302 1.93 -4.67 -12.54
CA LEU A 302 0.61 -4.85 -11.91
C LEU A 302 -0.12 -6.07 -12.48
N ALA A 303 -0.08 -6.26 -13.81
CA ALA A 303 -0.63 -7.45 -14.45
C ALA A 303 0.07 -8.72 -13.96
N PHE A 304 1.41 -8.68 -13.83
CA PHE A 304 2.20 -9.79 -13.29
C PHE A 304 1.81 -10.13 -11.84
N GLN A 305 1.67 -9.12 -10.98
CA GLN A 305 1.21 -9.33 -9.60
C GLN A 305 -0.20 -9.95 -9.56
N ALA A 306 -1.12 -9.47 -10.41
CA ALA A 306 -2.47 -10.00 -10.49
C ALA A 306 -2.50 -11.44 -11.02
N PHE A 307 -1.65 -11.76 -12.00
CA PHE A 307 -1.46 -13.12 -12.51
C PHE A 307 -0.94 -14.07 -11.44
N VAL A 308 0.10 -13.69 -10.69
CA VAL A 308 0.65 -14.50 -9.60
C VAL A 308 -0.43 -14.76 -8.53
N GLY A 309 -1.22 -13.74 -8.18
CA GLY A 309 -2.34 -13.90 -7.26
C GLY A 309 -3.40 -14.89 -7.79
N ALA A 310 -3.79 -14.77 -9.05
CA ALA A 310 -4.72 -15.69 -9.70
C ALA A 310 -4.16 -17.12 -9.76
N TYR A 311 -2.88 -17.28 -10.08
CA TYR A 311 -2.19 -18.56 -10.14
C TYR A 311 -2.21 -19.28 -8.79
N VAL A 312 -1.86 -18.58 -7.70
CA VAL A 312 -1.91 -19.13 -6.33
C VAL A 312 -3.34 -19.51 -5.93
N ALA A 313 -4.35 -18.84 -6.49
CA ALA A 313 -5.76 -19.18 -6.32
C ALA A 313 -6.27 -20.28 -7.29
N GLY A 314 -5.39 -20.91 -8.07
CA GLY A 314 -5.74 -21.97 -9.02
C GLY A 314 -6.27 -21.51 -10.39
N GLN A 315 -6.32 -20.20 -10.64
CA GLN A 315 -6.81 -19.61 -11.91
C GLN A 315 -5.64 -19.37 -12.89
N LYS A 316 -5.14 -20.45 -13.48
CA LYS A 316 -3.89 -20.42 -14.28
C LYS A 316 -4.03 -19.68 -15.62
N ASP A 317 -5.14 -19.84 -16.34
CA ASP A 317 -5.45 -19.10 -17.58
C ASP A 317 -6.25 -17.83 -17.32
N SER A 318 -5.70 -16.96 -16.49
CA SER A 318 -6.32 -15.68 -16.19
C SER A 318 -6.16 -14.67 -17.33
N PHE A 319 -7.09 -13.73 -17.40
CA PHE A 319 -6.99 -12.53 -18.25
C PHE A 319 -5.60 -11.85 -18.15
N TRP A 320 -5.03 -11.82 -16.93
CA TRP A 320 -3.73 -11.21 -16.65
C TRP A 320 -2.57 -11.92 -17.34
N ARG A 321 -2.65 -13.24 -17.54
CA ARG A 321 -1.65 -13.97 -18.32
C ARG A 321 -1.58 -13.45 -19.75
N ARG A 322 -2.73 -13.25 -20.41
CA ARG A 322 -2.79 -12.69 -21.77
C ARG A 322 -2.25 -11.26 -21.83
N GLU A 323 -2.63 -10.42 -20.87
CA GLU A 323 -2.15 -9.04 -20.79
C GLU A 323 -0.62 -8.96 -20.64
N ILE A 324 -0.03 -9.85 -19.84
CA ILE A 324 1.42 -9.96 -19.67
C ILE A 324 2.09 -10.38 -20.97
N LEU A 325 1.58 -11.42 -21.64
CA LEU A 325 2.16 -11.98 -22.86
C LEU A 325 2.09 -11.01 -24.06
N GLN A 326 1.13 -10.09 -24.07
CA GLN A 326 0.99 -9.04 -25.08
C GLN A 326 1.75 -7.75 -24.73
N SER A 327 2.45 -7.72 -23.60
CA SER A 327 3.18 -6.55 -23.16
C SER A 327 4.34 -6.23 -24.10
N PRO A 328 4.57 -4.95 -24.46
CA PRO A 328 5.73 -4.53 -25.25
C PRO A 328 7.08 -4.71 -24.50
N LEU A 329 7.03 -5.23 -23.27
CA LEU A 329 8.19 -5.50 -22.43
C LEU A 329 8.64 -6.95 -22.44
N LEU A 330 7.93 -7.84 -23.11
CA LEU A 330 8.44 -9.16 -23.45
C LEU A 330 9.07 -9.07 -24.84
#